data_AF-A0A3P6SJY9-F1
#
_entry.id   AF-A0A3P6SJY9-F1
#
_cell.length_a   1.000
_cell.length_b   1.000
_cell.length_c   1.000
_cell.angle_alpha   90.00
_cell.angle_beta   90.00
_cell.angle_gamma   90.00
#
_symmetry.space_group_name_H-M   'P 1'
#
loop_
_entity.id
_entity.type
_entity.pdbx_description
1 polymer ?
#
loop_
_entity_poly.entity_id
_entity_poly.type
_entity_poly.pdbx_seq_one_letter_code
_entity_poly.pdbx_strand_id
1 'polypeptide(L)'
;MHTTAGEMLRRWNGKQRVSQLLMSRECVVMAIYGHHRFVTLTTTANQLDEAATDEKIECACLTRDGDYVITGSESGRCAVWRLFPLQKLYTFQVKV
;
A
#
# COMPACT_ATOMS: atom_id res chain seq x y z
N MET A 1 -13.67 -17.76 7.22
CA MET A 1 -13.82 -18.68 6.07
C MET A 1 -12.44 -18.81 5.44
N HIS A 2 -11.80 -19.96 5.62
CA HIS A 2 -10.51 -20.28 4.98
C HIS A 2 -10.72 -21.53 4.13
N THR A 3 -10.14 -21.55 2.94
CA THR A 3 -10.12 -22.71 2.04
C THR A 3 -8.66 -23.03 1.75
N THR A 4 -8.30 -24.31 1.74
CA THR A 4 -7.02 -24.79 1.23
C THR A 4 -7.15 -25.34 -0.19
N ALA A 5 -8.37 -25.37 -0.73
CA ALA A 5 -8.70 -25.93 -2.03
C ALA A 5 -8.43 -24.97 -3.21
N GLY A 6 -7.85 -23.78 -2.94
CA GLY A 6 -7.51 -22.80 -3.97
C GLY A 6 -8.71 -22.05 -4.57
N GLU A 7 -9.87 -22.13 -3.94
CA GLU A 7 -11.08 -21.46 -4.42
C GLU A 7 -10.92 -19.93 -4.30
N MET A 8 -11.41 -19.22 -5.31
CA MET A 8 -11.51 -17.76 -5.25
C MET A 8 -12.60 -17.36 -4.27
N LEU A 9 -12.21 -17.03 -3.04
CA LEU A 9 -13.15 -16.60 -2.00
C LEU A 9 -13.73 -15.21 -2.28
N ARG A 10 -12.91 -14.29 -2.80
CA ARG A 10 -13.30 -12.89 -3.08
C ARG A 10 -12.51 -12.33 -4.25
N ARG A 11 -13.17 -11.46 -5.03
CA ARG A 11 -12.57 -10.67 -6.11
C ARG A 11 -12.99 -9.22 -6.01
N TRP A 12 -12.06 -8.36 -6.39
CA TRP A 12 -12.14 -6.92 -6.22
C TRP A 12 -11.60 -6.29 -7.47
N ASN A 13 -12.34 -5.36 -8.04
CA ASN A 13 -11.95 -4.73 -9.29
C ASN A 13 -11.48 -3.31 -9.00
N GLY A 14 -10.16 -3.11 -9.02
CA GLY A 14 -9.56 -1.78 -9.11
C GLY A 14 -9.66 -1.23 -10.53
N LYS A 15 -9.64 0.10 -10.68
CA LYS A 15 -9.67 0.76 -12.00
C LYS A 15 -8.33 0.73 -12.74
N GLN A 16 -7.26 0.31 -12.07
CA GLN A 16 -5.89 0.37 -12.55
C GLN A 16 -5.14 -0.92 -12.19
N ARG A 17 -4.00 -1.16 -12.85
CA ARG A 17 -3.08 -2.26 -12.52
C ARG A 17 -2.58 -2.12 -11.07
N VAL A 18 -2.61 -3.20 -10.31
CA VAL A 18 -1.92 -3.29 -9.02
C VAL A 18 -0.41 -3.35 -9.30
N SER A 19 0.32 -2.33 -8.87
CA SER A 19 1.79 -2.32 -8.92
C SER A 19 2.40 -3.00 -7.71
N GLN A 20 1.84 -2.83 -6.51
CA GLN A 20 2.33 -3.45 -5.27
C GLN A 20 1.18 -3.71 -4.29
N LEU A 21 1.39 -4.70 -3.41
CA LEU A 21 0.46 -5.08 -2.36
C LEU A 21 1.22 -5.35 -1.06
N LEU A 22 0.76 -4.75 0.03
CA LEU A 22 1.30 -4.92 1.38
C LEU A 22 0.15 -5.26 2.33
N MET A 23 0.40 -6.06 3.36
CA MET A 23 -0.63 -6.44 4.33
C MET A 23 -0.03 -6.53 5.73
N SER A 24 -0.71 -5.90 6.70
CA SER A 24 -0.38 -5.98 8.12
C SER A 24 -0.99 -7.22 8.80
N ARG A 25 -0.53 -7.53 10.01
CA ARG A 25 -1.07 -8.67 10.79
C ARG A 25 -2.49 -8.39 11.28
N GLU A 26 -2.86 -7.11 11.39
CA GLU A 26 -4.15 -6.56 11.79
C GLU A 26 -5.15 -6.53 10.62
N CYS A 27 -4.82 -7.18 9.49
CA CYS A 27 -5.66 -7.29 8.31
C CYS A 27 -5.95 -5.98 7.57
N VAL A 28 -5.07 -4.99 7.70
CA VAL A 28 -5.06 -3.81 6.84
C VAL A 28 -4.17 -4.09 5.64
N VAL A 29 -4.72 -3.93 4.45
CA VAL A 29 -4.04 -4.11 3.17
C VAL A 29 -3.81 -2.75 2.54
N MET A 30 -2.60 -2.47 2.07
CA MET A 30 -2.33 -1.35 1.16
C MET A 30 -2.10 -1.90 -0.25
N ALA A 31 -2.90 -1.43 -1.20
CA ALA A 31 -2.68 -1.63 -2.62
C ALA A 31 -2.15 -0.34 -3.25
N ILE A 32 -1.05 -0.44 -4.00
CA ILE A 32 -0.55 0.65 -4.83
C ILE A 32 -0.97 0.35 -6.27
N TYR A 33 -1.77 1.25 -6.85
CA TYR A 33 -2.28 1.19 -8.21
C TYR A 33 -1.52 2.13 -9.13
N GLY A 34 -1.15 1.61 -10.30
CA GLY A 34 -0.52 2.40 -11.36
C GLY A 34 0.72 3.17 -10.92
N HIS A 35 1.44 2.71 -9.89
CA HIS A 35 2.59 3.37 -9.25
C HIS A 35 2.33 4.68 -8.51
N HIS A 36 1.11 5.23 -8.51
CA HIS A 36 0.85 6.60 -8.01
C HIS A 36 -0.29 6.70 -6.99
N ARG A 37 -1.21 5.73 -6.97
CA ARG A 37 -2.41 5.76 -6.13
C ARG A 37 -2.30 4.70 -5.05
N PHE A 38 -2.47 5.09 -3.80
CA PHE A 38 -2.43 4.22 -2.63
C PHE A 38 -3.85 4.06 -2.11
N VAL A 39 -4.29 2.83 -1.88
CA VAL A 39 -5.59 2.55 -1.27
C VAL A 39 -5.36 1.60 -0.12
N THR A 40 -5.90 1.95 1.05
CA THR A 40 -5.94 1.04 2.19
C THR A 40 -7.31 0.43 2.30
N LEU A 41 -7.36 -0.86 2.63
CA LEU A 41 -8.58 -1.66 2.67
C LEU A 41 -8.48 -2.73 3.75
N THR A 42 -9.62 -3.09 4.34
CA THR A 42 -9.71 -4.31 5.17
C THR A 42 -9.56 -5.54 4.28
N THR A 43 -9.33 -6.73 4.84
CA THR A 43 -9.40 -8.00 4.07
C THR A 43 -10.78 -8.32 3.49
N THR A 44 -11.82 -7.55 3.84
CA THR A 44 -13.21 -7.81 3.45
C THR A 44 -13.76 -6.96 2.31
N ALA A 45 -13.01 -5.98 1.84
CA ALA A 45 -13.40 -5.04 0.79
C ALA A 45 -13.96 -3.72 1.17
N ASN A 46 -13.78 -3.38 2.44
CA ASN A 46 -14.02 -2.03 2.84
C ASN A 46 -12.77 -1.18 2.58
N GLN A 47 -12.87 -0.23 1.65
CA GLN A 47 -11.86 0.81 1.50
C GLN A 47 -11.86 1.66 2.77
N LEU A 48 -10.67 1.84 3.34
CA LEU A 48 -10.44 2.61 4.55
C LEU A 48 -10.04 4.04 4.19
N ASP A 49 -9.09 4.19 3.28
CA ASP A 49 -8.53 5.49 2.91
C ASP A 49 -7.82 5.44 1.55
N GLU A 50 -7.51 6.62 0.99
CA GLU A 50 -6.83 6.77 -0.28
C GLU A 50 -5.91 7.99 -0.31
N ALA A 51 -4.75 7.82 -0.95
CA ALA A 51 -3.83 8.92 -1.25
C ALA A 51 -3.28 8.79 -2.67
N ALA A 52 -2.71 9.87 -3.18
CA ALA A 52 -1.98 9.90 -4.44
C ALA A 52 -0.63 10.62 -4.27
N THR A 53 0.27 10.36 -5.22
CA THR A 53 1.55 11.04 -5.33
C THR A 53 1.84 11.30 -6.80
N ASP A 54 2.57 12.39 -7.08
CA ASP A 54 3.00 12.73 -8.44
C ASP A 54 4.29 11.98 -8.85
N GLU A 55 4.90 11.27 -7.90
CA GLU A 55 6.11 10.49 -8.13
C GLU A 55 5.81 9.02 -8.34
N LYS A 56 6.41 8.42 -9.37
CA LYS A 56 6.29 6.99 -9.62
C LYS A 56 6.95 6.19 -8.49
N ILE A 57 6.16 5.39 -7.78
CA ILE A 57 6.64 4.49 -6.73
C ILE A 57 7.18 3.20 -7.35
N GLU A 58 8.41 2.86 -7.00
CA GLU A 58 9.13 1.68 -7.50
C GLU A 58 9.16 0.53 -6.49
N CYS A 59 9.22 0.84 -5.20
CA CYS A 59 9.27 -0.14 -4.12
C CYS A 59 8.52 0.36 -2.88
N ALA A 60 8.02 -0.58 -2.09
CA ALA A 60 7.43 -0.30 -0.79
C ALA A 60 7.62 -1.48 0.16
N CYS A 61 7.73 -1.20 1.45
CA CYS A 61 7.76 -2.22 2.49
C CYS A 61 6.91 -1.79 3.69
N LEU A 62 6.36 -2.77 4.38
CA LEU A 62 5.63 -2.58 5.64
C LEU A 62 6.57 -2.83 6.81
N THR A 63 6.51 -1.98 7.83
CA THR A 63 7.22 -2.20 9.08
C THR A 63 6.67 -3.42 9.84
N ARG A 64 7.50 -4.02 10.68
CA ARG A 64 7.16 -5.27 11.39
C ARG A 64 5.97 -5.10 12.35
N ASP A 65 5.84 -3.91 12.94
CA ASP A 65 4.73 -3.53 13.82
C ASP A 65 3.42 -3.30 13.06
N GLY A 66 3.45 -3.23 11.72
CA GLY A 66 2.26 -3.05 10.89
C GLY A 66 1.75 -1.61 10.80
N ASP A 67 2.40 -0.66 11.47
CA ASP A 67 1.90 0.71 11.59
C ASP A 67 2.34 1.64 10.45
N TYR A 68 3.46 1.33 9.79
CA TYR A 68 4.08 2.21 8.82
C TYR A 68 4.44 1.51 7.51
N VAL A 69 4.29 2.25 6.41
CA VAL A 69 4.78 1.87 5.08
C VAL A 69 5.89 2.82 4.66
N ILE A 70 6.98 2.25 4.16
CA ILE A 70 8.09 3.00 3.57
C ILE A 70 8.02 2.79 2.07
N THR A 71 8.00 3.87 1.29
CA THR A 71 7.95 3.83 -0.18
C THR A 71 9.19 4.47 -0.78
N GLY A 72 9.78 3.88 -1.81
CA GLY A 72 10.84 4.49 -2.63
C GLY A 72 10.32 4.84 -4.03
N SER A 73 10.63 6.05 -4.49
CA SER A 73 10.23 6.54 -5.82
C SER A 73 11.39 6.51 -6.83
N GLU A 74 11.04 6.63 -8.12
CA GLU A 74 11.98 6.76 -9.23
C GLU A 74 12.90 7.98 -9.10
N SER A 75 12.48 9.02 -8.37
CA SER A 75 13.28 10.23 -8.12
C SER A 75 14.36 10.03 -7.03
N GLY A 76 14.42 8.84 -6.41
CA GLY A 76 15.30 8.56 -5.28
C GLY A 76 14.78 9.09 -3.94
N ARG A 77 13.52 9.53 -3.86
CA ARG A 77 12.88 9.92 -2.60
C ARG A 77 12.30 8.71 -1.88
N CYS A 78 12.49 8.68 -0.57
CA CYS A 78 11.85 7.72 0.31
C CYS A 78 10.80 8.44 1.16
N ALA A 79 9.59 7.91 1.26
CA ALA A 79 8.55 8.47 2.12
C ALA A 79 8.07 7.47 3.17
N VAL A 80 7.73 7.98 4.35
CA VAL A 80 7.14 7.20 5.44
C VAL A 80 5.68 7.58 5.56
N TRP A 81 4.83 6.56 5.59
CA TRP A 81 3.39 6.67 5.68
C TRP A 81 2.91 5.92 6.91
N ARG A 82 1.95 6.48 7.63
CA ARG A 82 1.10 5.69 8.53
C ARG A 82 0.17 4.84 7.68
N LEU A 83 0.02 3.56 8.01
CA LEU A 83 -0.83 2.64 7.27
C LEU A 83 -2.32 2.97 7.48
N PHE A 84 -2.73 3.25 8.71
CA PHE A 84 -4.11 3.62 9.03
C PHE A 84 -4.18 4.61 10.21
N PRO A 85 -4.86 5.77 10.07
CA PRO A 85 -5.34 6.34 8.80
C PRO A 85 -4.18 6.59 7.83
N LEU A 86 -4.47 6.59 6.52
CA LEU A 86 -3.41 6.68 5.51
C LEU A 86 -2.87 8.11 5.47
N GLN A 87 -1.67 8.29 6.01
CA GLN A 87 -1.09 9.62 6.16
C GLN A 87 0.40 9.62 5.84
N LYS A 88 0.83 10.50 4.92
CA LYS A 88 2.25 10.76 4.68
C LYS A 88 2.81 11.53 5.88
N LEU A 89 3.86 11.01 6.50
CA LEU A 89 4.48 11.59 7.69
C LEU A 89 5.78 12.32 7.34
N TYR A 90 6.66 11.64 6.60
CA TYR A 90 7.98 12.17 6.26
C TYR A 90 8.36 11.85 4.82
N THR A 91 9.26 12.66 4.26
CA THR A 91 9.92 12.39 2.98
C THR A 91 11.40 12.71 3.12
N PHE A 92 12.22 11.76 2.72
CA PHE A 92 13.67 11.83 2.73
C PHE A 92 14.15 11.88 1.28
N GLN A 93 15.09 12.77 1.00
CA GLN A 93 15.78 12.84 -0.28
C GLN A 93 17.28 12.77 -0.01
N VAL A 94 17.93 11.72 -0.50
CA VAL A 94 19.39 11.64 -0.44
C VAL A 94 19.93 12.57 -1.53
N LYS A 95 20.72 13.57 -1.13
CA LYS A 95 21.57 14.31 -2.08
C LYS A 95 22.74 13.40 -2.42
N VAL A 96 22.75 12.87 -3.63
CA VAL A 96 23.92 12.22 -4.22
C VAL A 96 24.83 13.29 -4.78
#